data_AF-A0A7V4LDI3-F1
#
_entry.id   AF-A0A7V4LDI3-F1
#
_cell.length_a   1.000
_cell.length_b   1.000
_cell.length_c   1.000
_cell.angle_alpha   90.00
_cell.angle_beta   90.00
_cell.angle_gamma   90.00
#
_symmetry.space_group_name_H-M   'P 1'
#
loop_
_entity.id
_entity.type
_entity.pdbx_description
1 polymer ?
#
loop_
_entity_poly.entity_id
_entity_poly.type
_entity_poly.pdbx_seq_one_letter_code
_entity_poly.pdbx_strand_id
1 'polypeptide(L)' 'MAHCNTIFHQMLKLIPRHHFDKLEAEHGTGRKARSFPRWSQLVHLLSMQLTARASL' A
#
# COMPACT_ATOMS: atom_id res chain seq x y z
N MET A 1 -12.95 12.21 -8.23
CA MET A 1 -12.85 10.78 -7.89
C MET A 1 -13.85 10.50 -6.79
N ALA A 2 -14.88 9.70 -7.08
CA ALA A 2 -15.93 9.36 -6.11
C ALA A 2 -15.27 8.83 -4.83
N HIS A 3 -15.69 9.32 -3.69
CA HIS A 3 -15.18 8.92 -2.39
C HIS A 3 -15.60 7.46 -2.12
N CYS A 4 -14.85 6.52 -2.70
CA CYS A 4 -15.06 5.09 -2.53
C CYS A 4 -14.74 4.73 -1.08
N ASN A 5 -15.77 4.80 -0.23
CA ASN A 5 -15.75 4.42 1.17
C ASN A 5 -15.94 2.91 1.27
N THR A 6 -15.05 2.15 0.62
CA THR A 6 -15.05 0.69 0.74
C THR A 6 -14.55 0.33 2.14
N ILE A 7 -15.03 -0.79 2.70
CA ILE A 7 -14.48 -1.34 3.95
C ILE A 7 -12.96 -1.52 3.85
N PHE A 8 -12.46 -1.85 2.65
CA PHE A 8 -11.04 -1.89 2.36
C PHE A 8 -10.32 -0.54 2.60
N HIS A 9 -10.92 0.59 2.19
CA HIS A 9 -10.35 1.91 2.49
C HIS A 9 -10.35 2.18 4.01
N GLN A 10 -11.41 1.81 4.72
CA GLN A 10 -11.47 1.96 6.18
C GLN A 10 -10.40 1.11 6.88
N MET A 11 -10.19 -0.13 6.43
CA MET A 11 -9.09 -0.98 6.91
C MET A 11 -7.72 -0.36 6.62
N LEU A 12 -7.51 0.21 5.44
CA LEU A 12 -6.26 0.90 5.09
C LEU A 12 -6.02 2.18 5.92
N LYS A 13 -7.06 2.80 6.50
CA LYS A 13 -6.90 3.94 7.43
C LYS A 13 -6.35 3.51 8.79
N LEU A 14 -6.55 2.26 9.21
CA LEU A 14 -5.94 1.71 10.43
C LEU A 14 -4.43 1.50 10.28
N ILE A 15 -3.94 1.40 9.05
CA ILE A 15 -2.51 1.18 8.78
C ILE A 15 -1.79 2.54 8.66
N PRO A 16 -0.76 2.80 9.49
CA PRO A 16 -0.07 4.08 9.49
C PRO A 16 0.81 4.26 8.24
N ARG A 17 0.37 5.08 7.28
CA ARG A 17 1.13 5.41 6.05
C ARG A 17 2.49 6.04 6.31
N HIS A 18 2.61 6.81 7.40
CA HIS A 18 3.84 7.51 7.79
C HIS A 18 4.97 6.57 8.19
N HIS A 19 4.66 5.36 8.69
CA HIS A 19 5.69 4.36 8.97
C HIS A 19 6.36 3.88 7.67
N PHE A 20 5.60 3.75 6.58
CA PHE A 20 6.13 3.36 5.28
C PHE A 20 7.00 4.46 4.66
N ASP A 21 6.67 5.73 4.87
CA ASP A 21 7.49 6.86 4.43
C ASP A 21 8.83 6.91 5.17
N LYS A 22 8.81 6.73 6.50
CA LYS A 22 10.05 6.56 7.30
C LYS A 22 10.87 5.35 6.85
N LEU A 23 10.23 4.22 6.58
CA LEU A 23 10.91 3.01 6.15
C LEU A 23 11.48 3.16 4.72
N GLU A 24 10.83 3.94 3.85
CA GLU A 24 11.38 4.29 2.54
C GLU A 24 12.54 5.28 2.66
N ALA A 25 12.51 6.21 3.63
CA ALA A 25 13.64 7.09 3.90
C ALA A 25 14.85 6.32 4.48
N GLU A 26 14.61 5.33 5.33
CA GLU A 26 15.65 4.56 6.04
C GLU A 26 16.24 3.43 5.19
N HIS A 27 15.41 2.75 4.39
CA HIS A 27 15.81 1.59 3.57
C HIS A 27 15.64 1.83 2.06
N GLY A 28 15.38 3.08 1.65
CA GLY A 28 15.28 3.45 0.25
C GLY A 28 16.66 3.54 -0.36
N THR A 29 16.95 2.66 -1.31
CA THR A 29 18.20 2.65 -2.07
C THR A 29 18.22 3.83 -3.06
N GLY A 30 18.29 5.08 -2.56
CA GLY A 30 18.55 6.33 -3.30
C GLY A 30 17.60 6.70 -4.45
N ARG A 31 16.67 5.82 -4.83
CA ARG A 31 15.86 5.93 -6.04
C ARG A 31 14.39 5.85 -5.63
N LYS A 32 13.77 7.02 -5.50
CA LYS A 32 12.32 7.12 -5.26
C LYS A 32 11.57 6.34 -6.33
N ALA A 33 10.70 5.44 -5.91
CA ALA A 33 9.88 4.67 -6.83
C ALA A 33 8.92 5.62 -7.55
N ARG A 34 9.28 6.02 -8.78
CA ARG A 34 8.66 7.14 -9.51
C ARG A 34 7.17 6.93 -9.84
N SER A 35 6.70 5.67 -9.84
CA SER A 35 5.31 5.30 -10.17
C SER A 35 4.69 4.28 -9.22
N PHE A 36 5.47 3.66 -8.32
CA PHE A 36 4.99 2.53 -7.50
C PHE A 36 5.58 2.56 -6.08
N PRO A 37 5.07 3.41 -5.17
CA PRO A 37 5.58 3.50 -3.81
C PRO A 37 5.32 2.19 -3.05
N ARG A 38 6.12 1.90 -2.02
CA ARG A 38 5.96 0.68 -1.20
C ARG A 38 4.58 0.57 -0.55
N TRP A 39 3.96 1.71 -0.25
CA TRP A 39 2.56 1.77 0.18
C TRP A 39 1.59 1.20 -0.88
N SER A 40 1.78 1.54 -2.16
CA SER A 40 0.96 1.01 -3.26
C SER A 40 1.19 -0.48 -3.47
N GLN A 41 2.41 -0.97 -3.27
CA GLN A 41 2.71 -2.41 -3.25
C GLN A 41 1.93 -3.14 -2.16
N LEU A 42 1.94 -2.61 -0.93
CA LEU A 42 1.21 -3.21 0.19
C LEU A 42 -0.30 -3.23 -0.06
N VAL A 43 -0.86 -2.13 -0.58
CA VAL A 43 -2.29 -2.06 -0.93
C VAL A 43 -2.64 -3.11 -2.00
N HIS A 44 -1.78 -3.31 -3.00
CA HIS A 44 -1.96 -4.36 -4.01
C HIS A 44 -1.85 -5.78 -3.43
N LEU A 45 -0.89 -6.03 -2.55
CA LEU A 45 -0.75 -7.34 -1.90
C LEU A 45 -1.97 -7.64 -1.02
N LEU A 46 -2.44 -6.67 -0.25
CA LEU A 46 -3.65 -6.82 0.56
C LEU A 46 -4.88 -7.05 -0.31
N SER A 47 -5.04 -6.33 -1.42
CA SER A 47 -6.18 -6.54 -2.32
C SER A 47 -6.12 -7.92 -3.00
N MET A 48 -4.92 -8.40 -3.37
CA MET A 48 -4.73 -9.75 -3.90
C MET A 48 -5.09 -10.83 -2.88
N GLN A 49 -4.64 -10.69 -1.63
CA GLN A 49 -4.95 -11.62 -0.53
C GLN A 49 -6.45 -11.63 -0.21
N LEU A 50 -7.09 -10.45 -0.16
CA LEU A 50 -8.54 -10.33 0.07
C LEU A 50 -9.37 -10.92 -1.06
N THR A 51 -8.87 -10.88 -2.30
CA THR A 51 -9.54 -11.50 -3.45
C THR A 51 -9.24 -13.00 -3.55
N ALA A 52 -8.55 -13.59 -2.56
CA ALA A 52 -8.11 -14.98 -2.54
C ALA A 52 -7.43 -15.43 -3.85
N ARG A 53 -6.78 -14.49 -4.56
CA ARG A 53 -5.94 -14.78 -5.72
C ARG A 53 -4.59 -15.26 -5.19
N ALA A 54 -4.59 -16.51 -4.72
CA ALA A 54 -3.41 -17.18 -4.16
C ALA A 54 -2.48 -17.77 -5.23
N SER A 55 -2.79 -17.60 -6.52
CA SER A 55 -2.01 -18.16 -7.62
C SER A 55 -1.65 -17.08 -8.63
N LEU A 56 -0.35 -17.00 -8.91
CA LEU A 56 0.27 -16.34 -10.06
C LEU A 56 0.49 -17.39 -11.16
#